data_AF-A0A1H6APS5-F1
#
_entry.id   AF-A0A1H6APS5-F1
#
_cell.length_a   1.000
_cell.length_b   1.000
_cell.length_c   1.000
_cell.angle_alpha   90.00
_cell.angle_beta   90.00
_cell.angle_gamma   90.00
#
_symmetry.space_group_name_H-M   'P 1'
#
loop_
_entity.id
_entity.type
_entity.pdbx_description
1 polymer ?
#
loop_
_entity_poly.entity_id
_entity_poly.type
_entity_poly.pdbx_seq_one_letter_code
_entity_poly.pdbx_strand_id
1 'polypeptide(L)'
;MISTPFWQPWIEAILEKEVGLNLSYTAIPGWILIVLGLLIYIFNEWQSRQSAKAPTFNQEHKSLNFSLGNGMTCGYSIEQLRKQPNEPFHFGSHVPIKVYVDKNKLYGDVEIFAESGMPPIKISKNSISGLPHDWDVNKNEKALEVVDSNSNPVYQLIYKSDGHIILNGIFPFPGGLVVADETGMTMNPTLPYTMQLNRIFKYPAWKYPAEYQT
;
A
#
# COMPACT_ATOMS: atom_id res chain seq x y z
N MET A 1 0.07 47.26 -23.21
CA MET A 1 -0.65 45.98 -23.38
C MET A 1 -0.12 45.03 -22.32
N ILE A 2 -0.93 44.75 -21.29
CA ILE A 2 -0.58 43.82 -20.22
C ILE A 2 -1.02 42.44 -20.71
N SER A 3 -0.06 41.52 -20.85
CA SER A 3 -0.32 40.14 -21.25
C SER A 3 -1.12 39.43 -20.16
N THR A 4 -2.25 38.83 -20.51
CA THR A 4 -3.02 37.96 -19.63
C THR A 4 -2.19 36.72 -19.25
N PRO A 5 -2.17 36.31 -17.97
CA PRO A 5 -1.48 35.10 -17.55
C PRO A 5 -2.13 33.84 -18.17
N PHE A 6 -1.28 32.91 -18.58
CA PHE A 6 -1.64 31.65 -19.21
C PHE A 6 -2.14 30.67 -18.13
N TRP A 7 -3.45 30.64 -17.90
CA TRP A 7 -4.09 29.69 -16.99
C TRP A 7 -4.43 28.38 -17.71
N GLN A 8 -4.29 27.25 -17.03
CA GLN A 8 -4.68 25.95 -17.57
C GLN A 8 -6.18 25.68 -17.26
N PRO A 9 -7.04 25.45 -18.28
CA PRO A 9 -8.50 25.34 -18.13
C PRO A 9 -9.01 24.28 -17.15
N TRP A 10 -8.19 23.27 -16.83
CA TRP A 10 -8.59 22.20 -15.92
C TRP A 10 -8.62 22.64 -14.45
N ILE A 11 -7.88 23.69 -14.07
CA ILE A 11 -7.87 24.21 -12.68
C ILE A 11 -9.20 24.92 -12.37
N GLU A 12 -9.74 25.69 -13.33
CA GLU A 12 -11.03 26.38 -13.19
C GLU A 12 -12.18 25.38 -13.01
N ALA A 13 -12.18 24.30 -13.80
CA ALA A 13 -13.21 23.27 -13.73
C ALA A 13 -13.24 22.53 -12.38
N ILE A 14 -12.10 22.36 -11.70
CA ILE A 14 -12.04 21.73 -10.37
C ILE A 14 -12.57 22.69 -9.30
N LEU A 15 -12.18 23.96 -9.36
CA LEU A 15 -12.60 24.98 -8.39
C LEU A 15 -14.10 25.29 -8.47
N GLU A 16 -14.65 25.34 -9.68
CA GLU A 16 -16.08 25.60 -9.87
C GLU A 16 -16.94 24.41 -9.42
N LYS A 17 -16.49 23.18 -9.70
CA LYS A 17 -17.23 21.96 -9.38
C LYS A 17 -17.22 21.61 -7.89
N GLU A 18 -16.08 21.74 -7.23
CA GLU A 18 -15.91 21.27 -5.84
C GLU A 18 -16.11 22.38 -4.79
N VAL A 19 -15.88 23.65 -5.15
CA VAL A 19 -15.93 24.77 -4.19
C VAL A 19 -17.08 25.74 -4.48
N GLY A 20 -17.77 25.61 -5.63
CA GLY A 20 -18.86 26.51 -6.01
C GLY A 20 -18.41 27.95 -6.28
N LEU A 21 -17.11 28.17 -6.50
CA LEU A 21 -16.54 29.47 -6.81
C LEU A 21 -16.66 29.75 -8.31
N ASN A 22 -17.59 30.62 -8.69
CA ASN A 22 -17.66 31.15 -10.06
C ASN A 22 -16.61 32.27 -10.22
N LEU A 23 -15.50 31.95 -10.89
CA LEU A 23 -14.34 32.83 -11.03
C LEU A 23 -14.53 33.95 -12.06
N SER A 24 -15.68 34.02 -12.74
CA SER A 24 -15.85 34.89 -13.91
C SER A 24 -15.95 36.40 -13.64
N TYR A 25 -16.07 36.86 -12.38
CA TYR A 25 -16.31 38.30 -12.12
C TYR A 25 -15.67 38.94 -10.87
N THR A 26 -14.82 38.24 -10.11
CA THR A 26 -14.14 38.86 -8.96
C THR A 26 -12.63 38.77 -9.11
N ALA A 27 -11.96 39.93 -9.09
CA ALA A 27 -10.51 39.98 -8.95
C ALA A 27 -10.15 39.29 -7.62
N ILE A 28 -9.65 38.06 -7.70
CA ILE A 28 -9.17 37.33 -6.53
C ILE A 28 -8.05 38.17 -5.92
N PRO A 29 -8.21 38.69 -4.69
CA PRO A 29 -7.14 39.41 -4.03
C PRO A 29 -5.88 38.54 -3.96
N GLY A 30 -4.71 39.10 -4.27
CA GLY A 30 -3.46 38.34 -4.32
C GLY A 30 -3.15 37.54 -3.05
N TRP A 31 -3.65 37.99 -1.89
CA TRP A 31 -3.50 37.27 -0.62
C TRP A 31 -4.25 35.92 -0.59
N ILE A 32 -5.38 35.78 -1.29
CA ILE A 32 -6.12 34.50 -1.37
C ILE A 32 -5.28 33.46 -2.12
N LEU A 33 -4.63 33.85 -3.23
CA LEU A 33 -3.74 32.97 -3.98
C LEU A 33 -2.53 32.53 -3.14
N ILE A 34 -1.98 33.43 -2.33
CA ILE A 34 -0.89 33.11 -1.40
C ILE A 34 -1.35 32.08 -0.35
N VAL A 35 -2.53 32.27 0.24
CA VAL A 35 -3.11 31.33 1.22
C VAL A 35 -3.36 29.96 0.59
N LEU A 36 -3.92 29.93 -0.62
CA LEU A 36 -4.21 28.68 -1.33
C LEU A 36 -2.92 27.93 -1.70
N GLY A 37 -1.89 28.65 -2.16
CA GLY A 37 -0.56 28.08 -2.40
C GLY A 37 0.09 27.52 -1.13
N LEU A 38 -0.04 28.22 0.00
CA LEU A 38 0.41 27.75 1.32
C LEU A 38 -0.35 26.51 1.78
N LEU A 39 -1.67 26.45 1.60
CA LEU A 39 -2.47 25.28 1.93
C LEU A 39 -2.10 24.07 1.07
N ILE A 40 -1.89 24.26 -0.24
CA ILE A 40 -1.40 23.19 -1.13
C ILE A 40 0.00 22.73 -0.71
N TYR A 41 0.90 23.66 -0.38
CA TYR A 41 2.24 23.33 0.09
C TYR A 41 2.20 22.55 1.41
N ILE A 42 1.45 23.02 2.40
CA ILE A 42 1.27 22.34 3.69
C ILE A 42 0.62 20.97 3.49
N PHE A 43 -0.37 20.86 2.62
CA PHE A 43 -1.02 19.59 2.30
C PHE A 43 -0.04 18.62 1.62
N ASN A 44 0.76 19.07 0.66
CA ASN A 44 1.79 18.25 0.01
C ASN A 44 2.89 17.83 0.98
N GLU A 45 3.32 18.72 1.87
CA GLU A 45 4.32 18.43 2.89
C GLU A 45 3.78 17.53 4.00
N TRP A 46 2.48 17.63 4.31
CA TRP A 46 1.80 16.69 5.17
C TRP A 46 1.70 15.31 4.49
N GLN A 47 1.27 15.23 3.23
CA GLN A 47 1.25 13.99 2.44
C GLN A 47 2.64 13.37 2.31
N SER A 48 3.70 14.16 2.13
CA SER A 48 5.09 13.67 2.05
C SER A 48 5.55 13.05 3.38
N ARG A 49 5.11 13.61 4.52
CA ARG A 49 5.36 13.07 5.87
C ARG A 49 4.50 11.85 6.19
N GLN A 50 3.25 11.84 5.72
CA GLN A 50 2.33 10.71 5.83
C GLN A 50 2.76 9.53 4.95
N SER A 51 3.46 9.80 3.84
CA SER A 51 4.22 8.80 3.11
C SER A 51 5.45 8.40 3.95
N ALA A 52 5.23 7.74 5.09
CA ALA A 52 6.25 7.02 5.82
C ALA A 52 7.09 6.25 4.78
N LYS A 53 8.40 6.45 4.83
CA LYS A 53 9.32 5.93 3.81
C LYS A 53 9.02 4.45 3.62
N ALA A 54 8.63 4.09 2.38
CA ALA A 54 8.50 2.70 2.03
C ALA A 54 9.81 1.98 2.38
N PRO A 55 9.75 0.75 2.91
CA PRO A 55 10.93 0.01 3.31
C PRO A 55 11.93 -0.03 2.15
N THR A 56 13.16 0.40 2.42
CA THR A 56 14.24 0.43 1.43
C THR A 56 15.18 -0.72 1.64
N PHE A 57 15.68 -1.26 0.53
CA PHE A 57 16.63 -2.36 0.52
C PHE A 57 17.98 -1.96 1.15
N ASN A 58 18.48 -2.76 2.10
CA ASN A 58 19.84 -2.66 2.63
C ASN A 58 20.80 -3.51 1.78
N GLN A 59 21.76 -2.86 1.12
CA GLN A 59 22.68 -3.48 0.15
C GLN A 59 23.69 -4.45 0.75
N GLU A 60 23.82 -4.49 2.08
CA GLU A 60 24.76 -5.38 2.76
C GLU A 60 24.35 -6.86 2.67
N HIS A 61 23.07 -7.14 2.40
CA HIS A 61 22.58 -8.51 2.29
C HIS A 61 22.83 -9.10 0.91
N LYS A 62 23.39 -10.31 0.89
CA LYS A 62 23.56 -11.10 -0.34
C LYS A 62 22.28 -11.82 -0.78
N SER A 63 21.36 -12.04 0.16
CA SER A 63 20.11 -12.77 -0.05
C SER A 63 18.97 -12.23 0.82
N LEU A 64 17.74 -12.41 0.35
CA LEU A 64 16.50 -12.14 1.09
C LEU A 64 15.69 -13.41 1.22
N ASN A 65 15.13 -13.61 2.41
CA ASN A 65 14.16 -14.66 2.70
C ASN A 65 12.76 -14.07 2.74
N PHE A 66 11.81 -14.75 2.11
CA PHE A 66 10.39 -14.43 2.11
C PHE A 66 9.66 -15.60 2.74
N SER A 67 8.93 -15.35 3.83
CA SER A 67 8.07 -16.34 4.46
C SER A 67 6.61 -16.02 4.21
N LEU A 68 5.81 -17.06 4.01
CA LEU A 68 4.36 -16.98 3.89
C LEU A 68 3.75 -17.50 5.19
N GLY A 69 3.18 -16.60 5.99
CA GLY A 69 2.76 -16.91 7.36
C GLY A 69 3.92 -17.43 8.21
N ASN A 70 3.61 -18.32 9.13
CA ASN A 70 4.58 -19.15 9.86
C ASN A 70 4.93 -20.46 9.11
N GLY A 71 4.77 -20.48 7.78
CA GLY A 71 4.88 -21.67 6.95
C GLY A 71 6.12 -21.68 6.05
N MET A 72 5.88 -21.69 4.74
CA MET A 72 6.94 -21.83 3.73
C MET A 72 7.87 -20.62 3.73
N THR A 73 9.15 -20.86 3.48
CA THR A 73 10.15 -19.80 3.31
C THR A 73 10.95 -20.05 2.04
N CYS A 74 11.11 -19.01 1.22
CA CYS A 74 11.87 -19.01 -0.01
C CYS A 74 12.97 -17.96 0.04
N GLY A 75 14.19 -18.34 -0.35
CA GLY A 75 15.34 -17.44 -0.38
C GLY A 75 15.74 -17.09 -1.81
N TYR A 76 16.06 -15.81 -2.05
CA TYR A 76 16.61 -15.33 -3.32
C TYR A 76 17.87 -14.53 -3.09
N SER A 77 18.84 -14.65 -4.00
CA SER A 77 19.94 -13.69 -4.03
C SER A 77 19.45 -12.34 -4.58
N ILE A 78 20.10 -11.26 -4.15
CA ILE A 78 19.77 -9.92 -4.67
C ILE A 78 20.01 -9.83 -6.17
N GLU A 79 21.03 -10.52 -6.66
CA GLU A 79 21.33 -10.59 -8.09
C GLU A 79 20.20 -11.26 -8.88
N GLN A 80 19.55 -12.29 -8.32
CA GLN A 80 18.37 -12.91 -8.94
C GLN A 80 17.20 -11.93 -8.97
N LEU A 81 16.94 -11.23 -7.87
CA LEU A 81 15.84 -10.25 -7.77
C LEU A 81 16.03 -9.04 -8.71
N ARG A 82 17.28 -8.70 -9.05
CA ARG A 82 17.59 -7.63 -10.02
C ARG A 82 17.39 -8.03 -11.48
N LYS A 83 17.46 -9.33 -11.79
CA LYS A 83 17.34 -9.82 -13.17
C LYS A 83 15.90 -9.87 -13.66
N GLN A 84 14.98 -10.29 -12.78
CA GLN A 84 13.57 -10.46 -13.12
C GLN A 84 12.69 -10.53 -11.87
N PRO A 85 11.37 -10.34 -12.02
CA PRO A 85 10.38 -10.76 -11.02
C PRO A 85 10.53 -12.24 -10.67
N ASN A 86 10.62 -12.53 -9.37
CA ASN A 86 10.65 -13.87 -8.83
C ASN A 86 9.31 -14.18 -8.14
N GLU A 87 8.93 -15.45 -8.17
CA GLU A 87 7.61 -15.93 -7.78
C GLU A 87 7.77 -16.87 -6.58
N PRO A 88 7.81 -16.35 -5.34
CA PRO A 88 8.13 -17.16 -4.15
C PRO A 88 7.09 -18.24 -3.86
N PHE A 89 5.82 -17.99 -4.19
CA PHE A 89 4.72 -18.86 -3.81
C PHE A 89 3.78 -19.07 -5.00
N HIS A 90 3.60 -20.34 -5.39
CA HIS A 90 2.71 -20.76 -6.46
C HIS A 90 1.49 -21.47 -5.86
N PHE A 91 0.28 -21.02 -6.18
CA PHE A 91 -0.98 -21.65 -5.80
C PHE A 91 -1.65 -22.24 -7.04
N GLY A 92 -1.22 -23.45 -7.40
CA GLY A 92 -1.58 -24.07 -8.67
C GLY A 92 -0.96 -23.33 -9.85
N SER A 93 -1.79 -22.85 -10.78
CA SER A 93 -1.35 -22.07 -11.95
C SER A 93 -1.32 -20.55 -11.71
N HIS A 94 -1.50 -20.11 -10.46
CA HIS A 94 -1.60 -18.69 -10.10
C HIS A 94 -0.49 -18.29 -9.12
N VAL A 95 0.01 -17.07 -9.30
CA VAL A 95 1.11 -16.50 -8.53
C VAL A 95 0.65 -15.14 -8.02
N PRO A 96 0.14 -15.09 -6.77
CA PRO A 96 -0.38 -13.83 -6.22
C PRO A 96 0.72 -12.94 -5.66
N ILE A 97 1.96 -13.42 -5.54
CA ILE A 97 3.08 -12.68 -4.97
C ILE A 97 4.25 -12.71 -5.94
N LYS A 98 4.77 -11.54 -6.31
CA LYS A 98 5.99 -11.36 -7.10
C LYS A 98 6.94 -10.41 -6.40
N VAL A 99 8.22 -10.73 -6.39
CA VAL A 99 9.25 -9.89 -5.73
C VAL A 99 10.41 -9.60 -6.68
N TYR A 100 10.90 -8.37 -6.66
CA TYR A 100 12.00 -7.93 -7.52
C TYR A 100 12.70 -6.70 -6.96
N VAL A 101 13.90 -6.43 -7.47
CA VAL A 101 14.64 -5.21 -7.20
C VAL A 101 14.67 -4.35 -8.46
N ASP A 102 14.14 -3.13 -8.36
CA ASP A 102 14.17 -2.11 -9.41
C ASP A 102 14.82 -0.83 -8.85
N LYS A 103 15.80 -0.25 -9.56
CA LYS A 103 16.57 0.92 -9.10
C LYS A 103 17.06 0.84 -7.64
N ASN A 104 17.59 -0.32 -7.25
CA ASN A 104 18.06 -0.63 -5.88
C ASN A 104 16.99 -0.53 -4.79
N LYS A 105 15.71 -0.66 -5.14
CA LYS A 105 14.60 -0.79 -4.20
C LYS A 105 13.93 -2.13 -4.37
N LEU A 106 13.63 -2.79 -3.26
CA LEU A 106 12.85 -4.01 -3.26
C LEU A 106 11.37 -3.66 -3.46
N TYR A 107 10.71 -4.38 -4.34
CA TYR A 107 9.28 -4.28 -4.60
C TYR A 107 8.64 -5.65 -4.44
N GLY A 108 7.41 -5.63 -3.93
CA GLY A 108 6.50 -6.77 -3.89
C GLY A 108 5.21 -6.38 -4.59
N ASP A 109 4.86 -7.12 -5.65
CA ASP A 109 3.53 -7.04 -6.25
C ASP A 109 2.70 -8.17 -5.65
N VAL A 110 1.54 -7.82 -5.08
CA VAL A 110 0.72 -8.75 -4.29
C VAL A 110 -0.76 -8.60 -4.64
N GLU A 111 -1.45 -9.72 -4.84
CA GLU A 111 -2.91 -9.80 -4.93
C GLU A 111 -3.49 -10.32 -3.61
N ILE A 112 -4.38 -9.54 -3.01
CA ILE A 112 -4.99 -9.79 -1.69
C ILE A 112 -6.49 -9.95 -1.89
N PHE A 113 -7.08 -10.95 -1.25
CA PHE A 113 -8.52 -11.15 -1.26
C PHE A 113 -9.21 -10.05 -0.45
N ALA A 114 -10.20 -9.39 -1.05
CA ALA A 114 -11.01 -8.39 -0.36
C ALA A 114 -12.27 -9.03 0.23
N GLU A 115 -13.18 -9.44 -0.64
CA GLU A 115 -14.43 -10.11 -0.28
C GLU A 115 -14.89 -10.98 -1.48
N SER A 116 -15.81 -11.92 -1.21
CA SER A 116 -16.44 -12.73 -2.25
C SER A 116 -17.15 -11.85 -3.28
N GLY A 117 -16.87 -12.08 -4.56
CA GLY A 117 -17.46 -11.32 -5.67
C GLY A 117 -16.79 -9.98 -5.95
N MET A 118 -15.82 -9.54 -5.15
CA MET A 118 -15.01 -8.35 -5.43
C MET A 118 -13.68 -8.70 -6.12
N PRO A 119 -13.14 -7.81 -6.96
CA PRO A 119 -11.78 -7.98 -7.48
C PRO A 119 -10.76 -7.97 -6.33
N PRO A 120 -9.63 -8.68 -6.47
CA PRO A 120 -8.54 -8.61 -5.49
C PRO A 120 -7.99 -7.19 -5.35
N ILE A 121 -7.59 -6.84 -4.13
CA ILE A 121 -6.75 -5.67 -3.87
C ILE A 121 -5.37 -5.94 -4.45
N LYS A 122 -4.81 -4.96 -5.14
CA LYS A 122 -3.48 -5.09 -5.76
C LYS A 122 -2.51 -4.10 -5.15
N ILE A 123 -1.42 -4.64 -4.63
CA ILE A 123 -0.21 -3.88 -4.32
C ILE A 123 0.71 -4.01 -5.52
N SER A 124 1.14 -2.90 -6.11
CA SER A 124 2.08 -2.89 -7.23
C SER A 124 3.02 -1.71 -7.12
N LYS A 125 4.33 -1.95 -7.09
CA LYS A 125 5.36 -0.92 -6.87
C LYS A 125 5.04 0.06 -5.72
N ASN A 126 4.60 -0.45 -4.57
CA ASN A 126 4.19 0.32 -3.38
C ASN A 126 2.92 1.18 -3.56
N SER A 127 2.20 1.05 -4.67
CA SER A 127 0.87 1.62 -4.86
C SER A 127 -0.20 0.56 -4.56
N ILE A 128 -1.29 0.95 -3.94
CA ILE A 128 -2.41 0.08 -3.61
C ILE A 128 -3.60 0.50 -4.49
N SER A 129 -4.28 -0.48 -5.08
CA SER A 129 -5.47 -0.28 -5.90
C SER A 129 -6.53 -1.33 -5.57
N GLY A 130 -7.79 -1.00 -5.81
CA GLY A 130 -8.93 -1.88 -5.48
C GLY A 130 -9.24 -1.97 -3.99
N LEU A 131 -8.70 -1.05 -3.17
CA LEU A 131 -9.01 -0.97 -1.74
C LEU A 131 -10.47 -0.51 -1.54
N PRO A 132 -11.31 -1.27 -0.81
CA PRO A 132 -12.65 -0.82 -0.43
C PRO A 132 -12.61 0.50 0.36
N HIS A 133 -13.68 1.29 0.25
CA HIS A 133 -13.71 2.67 0.79
C HIS A 133 -13.59 2.73 2.32
N ASP A 134 -14.11 1.72 3.00
CA ASP A 134 -14.14 1.59 4.46
C ASP A 134 -12.94 0.81 5.02
N TRP A 135 -12.02 0.37 4.16
CA TRP A 135 -10.77 -0.27 4.56
C TRP A 135 -9.68 0.78 4.77
N ASP A 136 -8.71 0.44 5.60
CA ASP A 136 -7.63 1.36 5.95
C ASP A 136 -6.26 0.69 5.78
N VAL A 137 -5.23 1.50 5.59
CA VAL A 137 -3.85 1.06 5.38
C VAL A 137 -2.92 1.90 6.23
N ASN A 138 -2.11 1.22 7.03
CA ASN A 138 -1.03 1.86 7.78
C ASN A 138 0.32 1.20 7.44
N LYS A 139 1.39 2.00 7.46
CA LYS A 139 2.72 1.52 7.08
C LYS A 139 3.82 2.37 7.67
N ASN A 140 5.00 1.78 7.79
CA ASN A 140 6.25 2.45 8.08
C ASN A 140 7.41 1.74 7.37
N GLU A 141 8.65 2.04 7.77
CA GLU A 141 9.85 1.44 7.20
C GLU A 141 10.06 -0.05 7.54
N LYS A 142 9.26 -0.63 8.45
CA LYS A 142 9.37 -2.04 8.89
C LYS A 142 8.14 -2.88 8.59
N ALA A 143 6.98 -2.28 8.38
CA ALA A 143 5.77 -3.02 8.11
C ALA A 143 4.76 -2.24 7.26
N LEU A 144 3.91 -2.99 6.56
CA LEU A 144 2.70 -2.51 5.91
C LEU A 144 1.55 -3.41 6.36
N GLU A 145 0.43 -2.80 6.73
CA GLU A 145 -0.78 -3.50 7.14
C GLU A 145 -1.97 -2.93 6.40
N VAL A 146 -2.85 -3.83 5.96
CA VAL A 146 -4.18 -3.49 5.47
C VAL A 146 -5.18 -4.09 6.44
N VAL A 147 -6.21 -3.32 6.80
CA VAL A 147 -7.31 -3.79 7.66
C VAL A 147 -8.65 -3.64 6.96
N ASP A 148 -9.58 -4.53 7.28
CA ASP A 148 -10.98 -4.42 6.84
C ASP A 148 -11.73 -3.29 7.57
N SER A 149 -13.02 -3.13 7.26
CA SER A 149 -13.88 -2.13 7.88
C SER A 149 -14.17 -2.32 9.37
N ASN A 150 -13.89 -3.51 9.90
CA ASN A 150 -13.94 -3.81 11.33
C ASN A 150 -12.56 -3.66 12.00
N SER A 151 -11.56 -3.14 11.27
CA SER A 151 -10.17 -3.07 11.69
C SER A 151 -9.51 -4.43 11.94
N ASN A 152 -9.99 -5.52 11.34
CA ASN A 152 -9.27 -6.79 11.36
C ASN A 152 -8.15 -6.78 10.32
N PRO A 153 -6.93 -7.22 10.63
CA PRO A 153 -5.88 -7.36 9.63
C PRO A 153 -6.30 -8.34 8.53
N VAL A 154 -6.11 -7.92 7.28
CA VAL A 154 -6.38 -8.72 6.06
C VAL A 154 -5.10 -9.01 5.28
N TYR A 155 -4.07 -8.21 5.50
CA TYR A 155 -2.72 -8.41 4.96
C TYR A 155 -1.69 -7.71 5.82
N GLN A 156 -0.53 -8.35 6.00
CA GLN A 156 0.64 -7.77 6.64
C GLN A 156 1.90 -8.14 5.87
N LEU A 157 2.75 -7.15 5.63
CA LEU A 157 4.14 -7.33 5.23
C LEU A 157 5.01 -6.86 6.38
N ILE A 158 5.91 -7.72 6.88
CA ILE A 158 6.73 -7.45 8.07
C ILE A 158 8.19 -7.73 7.76
N TYR A 159 9.06 -6.75 7.99
CA TYR A 159 10.51 -6.94 8.00
C TYR A 159 10.93 -7.45 9.37
N LYS A 160 11.06 -8.79 9.50
CA LYS A 160 11.55 -9.42 10.74
C LYS A 160 13.01 -9.08 11.01
N SER A 161 13.79 -8.98 9.94
CA SER A 161 15.16 -8.45 9.92
C SER A 161 15.45 -7.87 8.53
N ASP A 162 16.59 -7.21 8.36
CA ASP A 162 17.00 -6.64 7.08
C ASP A 162 17.08 -7.68 5.93
N GLY A 163 17.19 -8.98 6.27
CA GLY A 163 17.25 -10.09 5.32
C GLY A 163 16.00 -10.99 5.29
N HIS A 164 14.95 -10.68 6.06
CA HIS A 164 13.81 -11.58 6.24
C HIS A 164 12.48 -10.82 6.27
N ILE A 165 11.65 -11.09 5.28
CA ILE A 165 10.31 -10.55 5.12
C ILE A 165 9.27 -11.64 5.36
N ILE A 166 8.23 -11.33 6.13
CA ILE A 166 7.06 -12.18 6.35
C ILE A 166 5.87 -11.55 5.64
N LEU A 167 5.11 -12.38 4.93
CA LEU A 167 3.86 -12.04 4.28
C LEU A 167 2.73 -12.83 4.95
N ASN A 168 1.83 -12.13 5.63
CA ASN A 168 0.58 -12.68 6.12
C ASN A 168 -0.56 -12.13 5.28
N GLY A 169 -1.62 -12.91 5.07
CA GLY A 169 -2.80 -12.44 4.36
C GLY A 169 -3.65 -13.55 3.78
N ILE A 170 -4.71 -13.13 3.11
CA ILE A 170 -5.61 -14.00 2.34
C ILE A 170 -5.32 -13.78 0.86
N PHE A 171 -4.84 -14.82 0.19
CA PHE A 171 -4.39 -14.77 -1.20
C PHE A 171 -5.36 -15.56 -2.09
N PRO A 172 -5.98 -14.92 -3.09
CA PRO A 172 -6.89 -15.61 -4.00
C PRO A 172 -6.10 -16.46 -5.00
N PHE A 173 -6.72 -17.54 -5.49
CA PHE A 173 -6.25 -18.27 -6.66
C PHE A 173 -7.45 -18.89 -7.40
N PRO A 174 -7.31 -19.33 -8.68
CA PRO A 174 -8.36 -20.00 -9.40
C PRO A 174 -8.87 -21.24 -8.63
N GLY A 175 -10.11 -21.16 -8.14
CA GLY A 175 -10.76 -22.24 -7.40
C GLY A 175 -10.63 -22.15 -5.87
N GLY A 176 -10.09 -21.06 -5.31
CA GLY A 176 -9.88 -21.02 -3.87
C GLY A 176 -9.21 -19.79 -3.27
N LEU A 177 -8.92 -19.93 -1.97
CA LEU A 177 -8.14 -18.97 -1.17
C LEU A 177 -7.03 -19.70 -0.42
N VAL A 178 -5.88 -19.06 -0.28
CA VAL A 178 -4.84 -19.46 0.68
C VAL A 178 -4.79 -18.41 1.77
N VAL A 179 -4.98 -18.84 3.02
CA VAL A 179 -4.68 -18.00 4.18
C VAL A 179 -3.28 -18.33 4.65
N ALA A 180 -2.50 -17.31 4.91
CA ALA A 180 -1.24 -17.44 5.63
C ALA A 180 -1.21 -16.46 6.81
N ASP A 181 -1.06 -16.99 8.02
CA ASP A 181 -1.00 -16.22 9.25
C ASP A 181 0.01 -16.80 10.24
N GLU A 182 -0.02 -16.34 11.50
CA GLU A 182 0.87 -16.79 12.57
C GLU A 182 0.71 -18.29 12.90
N THR A 183 -0.45 -18.88 12.60
CA THR A 183 -0.74 -20.30 12.85
C THR A 183 -0.23 -21.21 11.73
N GLY A 184 0.06 -20.65 10.55
CA GLY A 184 0.59 -21.36 9.40
C GLY A 184 -0.16 -21.00 8.12
N MET A 185 -0.37 -22.00 7.25
CA MET A 185 -1.09 -21.83 6.00
C MET A 185 -2.30 -22.76 5.93
N THR A 186 -3.44 -22.23 5.51
CA THR A 186 -4.67 -22.98 5.30
C THR A 186 -5.15 -22.78 3.87
N MET A 187 -5.35 -23.88 3.13
CA MET A 187 -5.95 -23.84 1.79
C MET A 187 -7.46 -24.00 1.90
N ASN A 188 -8.20 -23.17 1.16
CA ASN A 188 -9.66 -23.18 1.09
C ASN A 188 -10.32 -23.19 2.47
N PRO A 189 -10.06 -22.17 3.31
CA PRO A 189 -10.74 -22.03 4.58
C PRO A 189 -12.26 -21.96 4.39
N THR A 190 -13.01 -22.45 5.37
CA THR A 190 -14.46 -22.21 5.43
C THR A 190 -14.71 -20.73 5.71
N LEU A 191 -15.59 -20.10 4.92
CA LEU A 191 -15.98 -18.71 5.09
C LEU A 191 -17.21 -18.57 6.02
N PRO A 192 -17.34 -17.48 6.81
CA PRO A 192 -16.38 -16.38 6.93
C PRO A 192 -15.12 -16.83 7.69
N TYR A 193 -13.96 -16.45 7.18
CA TYR A 193 -12.68 -16.76 7.82
C TYR A 193 -12.11 -15.49 8.45
N THR A 194 -11.88 -15.52 9.75
CA THR A 194 -11.18 -14.46 10.47
C THR A 194 -9.73 -14.88 10.66
N MET A 195 -8.80 -14.11 10.10
CA MET A 195 -7.37 -14.36 10.31
C MET A 195 -7.00 -14.19 11.78
N GLN A 196 -6.10 -15.05 12.25
CA GLN A 196 -5.54 -14.95 13.60
C GLN A 196 -4.28 -14.08 13.57
N LEU A 197 -4.45 -12.82 13.19
CA LEU A 197 -3.38 -11.83 13.17
C LEU A 197 -3.62 -10.74 14.20
N ASN A 198 -2.56 -10.41 14.93
CA ASN A 198 -2.55 -9.23 15.77
C ASN A 198 -2.31 -7.99 14.91
N ARG A 199 -3.08 -6.92 15.14
CA ARG A 199 -2.79 -5.63 14.50
C ARG A 199 -1.39 -5.15 14.87
N ILE A 200 -0.67 -4.66 13.88
CA ILE A 200 0.64 -4.02 14.05
C ILE A 200 0.47 -2.55 14.40
N PHE A 201 -0.48 -1.87 13.76
CA PHE A 201 -0.67 -0.43 13.88
C PHE A 201 -1.97 -0.05 14.58
N LYS A 202 -2.00 1.19 15.08
CA LYS A 202 -3.22 1.85 15.52
C LYS A 202 -4.03 2.34 14.32
N TYR A 203 -5.35 2.39 14.51
CA TYR A 203 -6.31 2.87 13.50
C TYR A 203 -7.34 3.84 14.12
N PRO A 204 -7.92 4.74 13.31
CA PRO A 204 -7.70 4.90 11.88
C PRO A 204 -6.34 5.53 11.54
N ALA A 205 -5.77 5.19 10.37
CA ALA A 205 -4.40 5.54 9.99
C ALA A 205 -4.20 7.05 9.85
N TRP A 206 -5.23 7.79 9.42
CA TRP A 206 -5.18 9.26 9.34
C TRP A 206 -4.94 9.93 10.69
N LYS A 207 -5.33 9.26 11.80
CA LYS A 207 -5.16 9.77 13.16
C LYS A 207 -3.87 9.27 13.82
N TYR A 208 -3.47 8.04 13.50
CA TYR A 208 -2.32 7.37 14.11
C TYR A 208 -1.32 6.85 13.05
N PRO A 209 -0.77 7.74 12.21
CA PRO A 209 0.06 7.33 11.10
C PRO A 209 1.37 6.72 11.58
N ALA A 210 1.69 5.51 11.10
CA ALA A 210 2.87 4.74 11.47
C ALA A 210 3.01 4.42 12.99
N GLU A 211 1.97 4.66 13.80
CA GLU A 211 2.00 4.34 15.23
C GLU A 211 1.67 2.88 15.49
N TYR A 212 2.55 2.19 16.23
CA TYR A 212 2.34 0.80 16.63
C TYR A 212 1.19 0.65 17.63
N GLN A 213 0.46 -0.45 17.49
CA GLN A 213 -0.43 -0.96 18.52
C GLN A 213 0.43 -1.43 19.71
N THR A 214 0.22 -0.81 20.87
CA THR A 214 0.84 -1.21 22.15
C THR A 214 -0.01 -2.23 22.88
#